data_AF-A0A2P7NQL1-F1
#
_entry.id   AF-A0A2P7NQL1-F1
#
_cell.length_a   1.000
_cell.length_b   1.000
_cell.length_c   1.000
_cell.angle_alpha   90.00
_cell.angle_beta   90.00
_cell.angle_gamma   90.00
#
_symmetry.space_group_name_H-M   'P 1'
#
loop_
_entity.id
_entity.type
_entity.pdbx_description
1 polymer ?
#
loop_
_entity_poly.entity_id
_entity_poly.type
_entity_poly.pdbx_seq_one_letter_code
_entity_poly.pdbx_strand_id
1 'polypeptide(L)'
;APSCSFALPADVDYLIGHNVDFDWMAAGKPNIKRICTLALSRYLWPELDSHNQSVMIYFLARNEARERLQGKAHSAVSDVINCMLILKHIVKKLGAIESWEDLWKRSEIARIPVRMTFGKHKGMLIKDIPPDYKAWLLRQPDTDQYLIK
;
A
#
# COMPACT_ATOMS: atom_id res chain seq x y z
N ALA A 1 0.86 12.80 -17.50
CA ALA A 1 2.26 12.59 -17.90
C ALA A 1 3.13 12.70 -16.64
N PRO A 2 4.22 11.93 -16.52
CA PRO A 2 5.25 12.19 -15.50
C PRO A 2 5.66 13.66 -15.56
N SER A 3 5.95 14.30 -14.43
CA SER A 3 6.57 15.62 -14.51
C SER A 3 7.93 15.43 -15.18
N CYS A 4 8.18 16.17 -16.27
CA CYS A 4 9.40 16.02 -17.06
C CYS A 4 10.69 16.39 -16.27
N SER A 5 10.53 16.89 -15.04
CA SER A 5 11.60 17.30 -14.14
C SER A 5 11.78 16.39 -12.91
N PHE A 6 10.97 15.35 -12.72
CA PHE A 6 11.15 14.46 -11.57
C PHE A 6 12.36 13.55 -11.78
N ALA A 7 13.25 13.54 -10.80
CA ALA A 7 14.33 12.57 -10.67
C ALA A 7 14.48 12.17 -9.21
N LEU A 8 14.73 10.89 -8.96
CA LEU A 8 15.15 10.43 -7.64
C LEU A 8 16.60 10.87 -7.40
N PRO A 9 16.98 11.17 -6.15
CA PRO A 9 18.39 11.29 -5.77
C PRO A 9 19.17 10.02 -6.16
N ALA A 10 20.46 10.17 -6.45
CA ALA A 10 21.29 9.07 -6.97
C ALA A 10 21.51 7.93 -5.96
N ASP A 11 21.30 8.20 -4.67
CA ASP A 11 21.57 7.35 -3.52
C ASP A 11 20.30 6.79 -2.87
N VAL A 12 19.21 6.62 -3.64
CA VAL A 12 17.96 6.03 -3.14
C VAL A 12 17.82 4.57 -3.54
N ASP A 13 17.82 3.68 -2.55
CA ASP A 13 17.59 2.25 -2.75
C ASP A 13 16.11 1.85 -2.75
N TYR A 14 15.27 2.59 -1.99
CA TYR A 14 13.87 2.23 -1.74
C TYR A 14 12.93 3.42 -1.92
N LEU A 15 11.85 3.19 -2.66
CA LEU A 15 10.68 4.05 -2.70
C LEU A 15 9.61 3.49 -1.76
N ILE A 16 9.16 4.29 -0.81
CA ILE A 16 8.15 3.87 0.18
C ILE A 16 6.91 4.73 0.02
N GLY A 17 5.75 4.09 -0.10
CA GLY A 17 4.49 4.81 -0.32
C GLY A 17 3.27 4.01 0.12
N HIS A 18 2.15 4.70 0.25
CA HIS A 18 0.86 4.10 0.51
C HIS A 18 0.12 3.96 -0.82
N ASN A 19 0.07 2.74 -1.37
CA ASN A 19 -0.20 2.50 -2.79
C ASN A 19 0.95 2.97 -3.71
N VAL A 20 2.19 2.67 -3.32
CA VAL A 20 3.44 3.19 -3.92
C VAL A 20 3.56 3.00 -5.44
N ASP A 21 2.85 2.03 -6.02
CA ASP A 21 2.89 1.79 -7.46
C ASP A 21 2.27 2.94 -8.26
N PHE A 22 1.31 3.67 -7.66
CA PHE A 22 0.74 4.87 -8.25
C PHE A 22 1.81 5.96 -8.45
N ASP A 23 2.54 6.30 -7.38
CA ASP A 23 3.62 7.28 -7.42
C ASP A 23 4.80 6.80 -8.29
N TRP A 24 5.14 5.52 -8.22
CA TRP A 24 6.19 4.91 -9.04
C TRP A 24 5.87 4.98 -10.55
N MET A 25 4.61 4.75 -10.94
CA MET A 25 4.18 4.92 -12.33
C MET A 25 4.24 6.39 -12.76
N ALA A 26 3.79 7.31 -11.90
CA ALA A 26 3.87 8.74 -12.14
C ALA A 26 5.33 9.24 -12.26
N ALA A 27 6.25 8.60 -11.55
CA ALA A 27 7.69 8.86 -11.60
C ALA A 27 8.41 8.29 -12.83
N GLY A 28 7.70 7.66 -13.77
CA GLY A 28 8.31 7.08 -14.97
C GLY A 28 8.90 5.68 -14.78
N LYS A 29 8.42 4.94 -13.76
CA LYS A 29 8.80 3.54 -13.48
C LYS A 29 10.32 3.32 -13.30
N PRO A 30 11.01 4.10 -12.43
CA PRO A 30 12.43 3.92 -12.19
C PRO A 30 12.73 2.51 -11.65
N ASN A 31 13.93 1.98 -11.95
CA ASN A 31 14.37 0.69 -11.41
C ASN A 31 14.78 0.84 -9.94
N ILE A 32 13.80 0.75 -9.03
CA ILE A 32 13.97 0.94 -7.60
C ILE A 32 13.11 -0.06 -6.82
N LYS A 33 13.58 -0.50 -5.64
CA LYS A 33 12.78 -1.34 -4.75
C LYS A 33 11.63 -0.53 -4.17
N ARG A 34 10.46 -1.16 -4.01
CA ARG A 34 9.23 -0.48 -3.62
C ARG A 34 8.61 -1.11 -2.39
N ILE A 35 8.45 -0.34 -1.31
CA ILE A 35 7.77 -0.78 -0.09
C ILE A 35 6.37 -0.16 -0.06
N CYS A 36 5.34 -1.01 -0.07
CA CYS A 36 3.95 -0.57 -0.12
C CYS A 36 3.28 -0.70 1.24
N THR A 37 3.06 0.43 1.92
CA THR A 37 2.41 0.42 3.25
C THR A 37 0.93 0.02 3.18
N LEU A 38 0.27 0.20 2.03
CA LEU A 38 -1.10 -0.30 1.81
C LEU A 38 -1.14 -1.83 1.81
N ALA A 39 -0.23 -2.47 1.08
CA ALA A 39 -0.13 -3.92 1.02
C ALA A 39 0.19 -4.51 2.40
N LEU A 40 1.17 -3.94 3.09
CA LEU A 40 1.51 -4.31 4.46
C LEU A 40 0.35 -4.09 5.44
N SER A 41 -0.42 -3.01 5.29
CA SER A 41 -1.60 -2.76 6.13
C SER A 41 -2.69 -3.82 5.93
N ARG A 42 -2.98 -4.19 4.68
CA ARG A 42 -3.92 -5.27 4.36
C ARG A 42 -3.48 -6.62 4.93
N TYR A 43 -2.17 -6.89 4.89
CA TYR A 43 -1.59 -8.11 5.42
C TYR A 43 -1.67 -8.18 6.96
N LEU A 44 -1.37 -7.07 7.64
CA LEU A 44 -1.31 -7.02 9.11
C LEU A 44 -2.66 -6.87 9.80
N TRP A 45 -3.62 -6.22 9.14
CA TRP A 45 -4.95 -5.94 9.69
C TRP A 45 -6.05 -6.36 8.70
N PRO A 46 -6.10 -7.62 8.26
CA PRO A 46 -7.03 -8.09 7.23
C PRO A 46 -8.51 -7.95 7.60
N GLU A 47 -8.81 -7.72 8.87
CA GLU A 47 -10.14 -7.51 9.42
C GLU A 47 -10.75 -6.13 9.12
N LEU A 48 -9.95 -5.13 8.73
CA LEU A 48 -10.47 -3.79 8.44
C LEU A 48 -11.17 -3.75 7.07
N ASP A 49 -12.30 -3.04 7.01
CA ASP A 49 -13.05 -2.85 5.76
C ASP A 49 -12.31 -2.03 4.70
N SER A 50 -11.36 -1.20 5.13
CA SER A 50 -10.54 -0.36 4.27
C SER A 50 -9.17 -0.14 4.90
N HIS A 51 -8.19 0.02 4.04
CA HIS A 51 -6.81 0.33 4.43
C HIS A 51 -6.30 1.58 3.73
N ASN A 52 -7.20 2.43 3.21
CA ASN A 52 -6.77 3.72 2.66
C ASN A 52 -6.08 4.56 3.75
N GLN A 53 -5.30 5.55 3.32
CA GLN A 53 -4.40 6.25 4.24
C GLN A 53 -5.16 6.87 5.43
N SER A 54 -6.26 7.58 5.19
CA SER A 54 -7.06 8.21 6.25
C SER A 54 -7.65 7.20 7.23
N VAL A 55 -8.15 6.05 6.77
CA VAL A 55 -8.65 4.99 7.64
C VAL A 55 -7.53 4.43 8.51
N MET A 56 -6.35 4.20 7.93
CA MET A 56 -5.19 3.75 8.71
C MET A 56 -4.74 4.78 9.74
N ILE A 57 -4.80 6.07 9.43
CA ILE A 57 -4.51 7.14 10.40
C ILE A 57 -5.52 7.13 11.54
N TYR A 58 -6.83 7.04 11.26
CA TYR A 58 -7.86 6.92 12.30
C TYR A 58 -7.68 5.69 13.18
N PHE A 59 -7.30 4.55 12.58
CA PHE A 59 -7.11 3.30 13.28
C PHE A 59 -5.85 3.31 14.17
N LEU A 60 -4.73 3.81 13.67
CA LEU A 60 -3.43 3.72 14.34
C LEU A 60 -3.10 4.92 15.24
N ALA A 61 -3.60 6.11 14.91
CA ALA A 61 -3.29 7.36 15.58
C ALA A 61 -4.55 8.20 15.85
N ARG A 62 -5.58 7.55 16.41
CA ARG A 62 -6.92 8.13 16.62
C ARG A 62 -6.93 9.53 17.24
N ASN A 63 -6.08 9.76 18.24
CA ASN A 63 -6.01 11.03 18.98
C ASN A 63 -5.49 12.19 18.10
N GLU A 64 -4.65 11.89 17.11
CA GLU A 64 -4.04 12.86 16.21
C GLU A 64 -4.78 12.93 14.86
N ALA A 65 -5.61 11.93 14.56
CA ALA A 65 -6.25 11.78 13.26
C ALA A 65 -7.12 12.98 12.87
N ARG A 66 -7.85 13.56 13.83
CA ARG A 66 -8.72 14.71 13.56
C ARG A 66 -7.91 15.94 13.13
N GLU A 67 -6.83 16.25 13.84
CA GLU A 67 -5.95 17.38 13.51
C GLU A 67 -5.25 17.15 12.16
N ARG A 68 -4.69 15.95 11.96
CA ARG A 68 -3.95 15.57 10.76
C ARG A 68 -4.79 15.55 9.48
N LEU A 69 -6.10 15.28 9.60
CA LEU A 69 -7.01 15.14 8.45
C LEU A 69 -7.92 16.36 8.23
N GLN A 70 -8.09 17.26 9.20
CA GLN A 70 -8.94 18.46 9.08
C GLN A 70 -8.16 19.73 8.71
N GLY A 71 -6.85 19.81 8.97
CA GLY A 71 -6.00 20.93 8.53
C GLY A 71 -5.78 20.90 7.01
N LYS A 72 -5.83 22.07 6.35
CA LYS A 72 -5.63 22.32 4.89
C LYS A 72 -5.36 21.05 4.06
N ALA A 73 -6.43 20.58 3.42
CA ALA A 73 -6.50 19.45 2.50
C ALA A 73 -5.18 19.07 1.81
N HIS A 74 -4.75 17.82 2.03
CA HIS A 74 -3.94 16.99 1.13
C HIS A 74 -2.74 17.67 0.46
N SER A 75 -1.88 18.36 1.24
CA SER A 75 -0.55 18.65 0.70
C SER A 75 0.21 17.34 0.53
N ALA A 76 1.03 17.21 -0.52
CA ALA A 76 1.90 16.05 -0.71
C ALA A 76 2.79 15.79 0.51
N VAL A 77 3.17 16.86 1.25
CA VAL A 77 3.91 16.76 2.51
C VAL A 77 3.09 16.08 3.60
N SER A 78 1.81 16.42 3.74
CA SER A 78 0.90 15.79 4.70
C SER A 78 0.75 14.29 4.42
N ASP A 79 0.60 13.90 3.15
CA ASP A 79 0.48 12.49 2.75
C ASP A 79 1.78 11.70 3.01
N VAL A 80 2.95 12.33 2.83
CA VAL A 80 4.25 11.74 3.19
C VAL A 80 4.37 11.54 4.71
N ILE A 81 3.98 12.54 5.51
CA ILE A 81 3.99 12.44 6.98
C ILE A 81 3.05 11.33 7.46
N ASN A 82 1.85 11.24 6.89
CA ASN A 82 0.88 10.20 7.21
C ASN A 82 1.39 8.81 6.79
N CYS A 83 1.99 8.67 5.61
CA CYS A 83 2.64 7.44 5.17
C CYS A 83 3.74 7.00 6.15
N MET A 84 4.58 7.94 6.60
CA MET A 84 5.64 7.69 7.57
C MET A 84 5.09 7.23 8.93
N LEU A 85 3.99 7.83 9.39
CA LEU A 85 3.32 7.40 10.62
C LEU A 85 2.83 5.95 10.50
N ILE A 86 2.12 5.63 9.42
CA ILE A 86 1.67 4.26 9.14
C ILE A 86 2.86 3.29 9.09
N LEU A 87 3.93 3.66 8.41
CA LEU A 87 5.16 2.86 8.32
C LEU A 87 5.75 2.55 9.70
N LYS A 88 5.81 3.53 10.61
CA LYS A 88 6.31 3.33 11.99
C LYS A 88 5.46 2.29 12.73
N HIS A 89 4.14 2.36 12.61
CA HIS A 89 3.25 1.36 13.22
C HIS A 89 3.40 -0.03 12.59
N ILE A 90 3.58 -0.11 11.26
CA ILE A 90 3.84 -1.36 10.54
C ILE A 90 5.14 -2.01 11.04
N VAL A 91 6.25 -1.26 11.07
CA VAL A 91 7.55 -1.78 11.54
C VAL A 91 7.44 -2.27 12.98
N LYS A 92 6.78 -1.50 13.85
CA LYS A 92 6.53 -1.91 15.24
C LYS A 92 5.69 -3.19 15.33
N LYS A 93 4.64 -3.33 14.51
CA LYS A 93 3.74 -4.49 14.51
C LYS A 93 4.39 -5.74 13.93
N LEU A 94 5.21 -5.60 12.88
CA LEU A 94 5.95 -6.71 12.27
C LEU A 94 6.96 -7.32 13.23
N GLY A 95 7.62 -6.48 14.05
CA GLY A 95 8.72 -6.89 14.91
C GLY A 95 9.92 -7.44 14.13
N ALA A 96 11.09 -7.48 14.76
CA ALA A 96 12.30 -8.10 14.20
C ALA A 96 12.59 -7.67 12.74
N ILE A 97 12.49 -6.37 12.46
CA ILE A 97 12.95 -5.77 11.21
C ILE A 97 14.36 -5.26 11.47
N GLU A 98 15.35 -5.91 10.87
CA GLU A 98 16.77 -5.62 11.09
C GLU A 98 17.34 -4.72 9.98
N SER A 99 16.67 -4.64 8.83
CA SER A 99 17.09 -3.84 7.69
C SER A 99 15.93 -3.40 6.80
N TRP A 100 16.18 -2.43 5.91
CA TRP A 100 15.26 -2.05 4.84
C TRP A 100 15.02 -3.19 3.84
N GLU A 101 16.04 -4.03 3.61
CA GLU A 101 15.93 -5.21 2.75
C GLU A 101 14.91 -6.21 3.31
N ASP A 102 14.92 -6.44 4.63
CA ASP A 102 13.96 -7.33 5.28
C ASP A 102 12.54 -6.77 5.20
N LEU A 103 12.38 -5.46 5.42
CA LEU A 103 11.09 -4.80 5.26
C LEU A 103 10.59 -4.89 3.82
N TRP A 104 11.48 -4.73 2.84
CA TRP A 104 11.15 -4.89 1.42
C TRP A 104 10.70 -6.32 1.10
N LYS A 105 11.43 -7.35 1.53
CA LYS A 105 11.02 -8.76 1.35
C LYS A 105 9.64 -9.03 1.94
N ARG A 106 9.37 -8.54 3.16
CA ARG A 106 8.04 -8.66 3.78
C ARG A 106 6.97 -7.88 3.01
N SER A 107 7.31 -6.72 2.46
CA SER A 107 6.42 -5.96 1.58
C SER A 107 6.11 -6.73 0.30
N GLU A 108 7.06 -7.43 -0.30
CA GLU A 108 6.84 -8.20 -1.53
C GLU A 108 5.88 -9.38 -1.28
N ILE A 109 5.99 -10.04 -0.12
CA ILE A 109 5.03 -11.06 0.31
C ILE A 109 3.64 -10.44 0.48
N ALA A 110 3.55 -9.31 1.21
CA ALA A 110 2.29 -8.65 1.49
C ALA A 110 1.59 -8.06 0.25
N ARG A 111 2.33 -7.85 -0.86
CA ARG A 111 1.75 -7.42 -2.12
C ARG A 111 0.82 -8.46 -2.73
N ILE A 112 1.04 -9.76 -2.48
CA ILE A 112 0.16 -10.83 -2.93
C ILE A 112 -1.02 -10.94 -1.95
N PRO A 113 -2.22 -10.48 -2.31
CA PRO A 113 -3.36 -10.49 -1.41
C PRO A 113 -3.84 -11.93 -1.15
N VAL A 114 -4.17 -12.24 0.10
CA VAL A 114 -4.77 -13.54 0.47
C VAL A 114 -6.31 -13.48 0.44
N ARG A 115 -6.86 -12.27 0.53
CA ARG A 115 -8.30 -11.97 0.49
C ARG A 115 -8.61 -11.03 -0.67
N MET A 116 -9.80 -11.16 -1.23
CA MET A 116 -10.29 -10.28 -2.28
C MET A 116 -10.44 -8.86 -1.72
N THR A 117 -9.82 -7.90 -2.40
CA THR A 117 -9.71 -6.51 -1.92
C THR A 117 -10.87 -5.62 -2.36
N PHE A 118 -11.70 -6.07 -3.31
CA PHE A 118 -12.83 -5.31 -3.86
C PHE A 118 -13.96 -6.19 -4.39
N GLY A 119 -15.05 -5.55 -4.83
CA GLY A 119 -16.13 -6.20 -5.58
C GLY A 119 -17.03 -7.12 -4.73
N LYS A 120 -17.82 -7.95 -5.42
CA LYS A 120 -18.90 -8.78 -4.82
C LYS A 120 -18.40 -9.70 -3.70
N HIS A 121 -17.17 -10.18 -3.81
CA HIS A 121 -16.58 -11.13 -2.86
C HIS A 121 -15.49 -10.50 -1.98
N LYS A 122 -15.51 -9.17 -1.79
CA LYS A 122 -14.57 -8.46 -0.93
C LYS A 122 -14.49 -9.11 0.46
N GLY A 123 -13.27 -9.27 0.97
CA GLY A 123 -12.98 -9.89 2.26
C GLY A 123 -12.92 -11.43 2.24
N MET A 124 -13.43 -12.08 1.20
CA MET A 124 -13.35 -13.54 1.05
C MET A 124 -11.91 -13.98 0.72
N LEU A 125 -11.49 -15.15 1.20
CA LEU A 125 -10.18 -15.70 0.83
C LEU A 125 -10.15 -15.98 -0.68
N ILE A 126 -9.05 -15.64 -1.35
CA ILE A 126 -8.93 -15.81 -2.81
C ILE A 126 -9.14 -17.26 -3.23
N LYS A 127 -8.66 -18.21 -2.41
CA LYS A 127 -8.88 -19.64 -2.66
C LYS A 127 -10.38 -20.01 -2.72
N ASP A 128 -11.21 -19.35 -1.93
CA ASP A 128 -12.64 -19.65 -1.76
C ASP A 128 -13.53 -18.86 -2.74
N ILE A 129 -12.94 -17.99 -3.58
CA ILE A 129 -13.67 -17.25 -4.62
C ILE A 129 -14.22 -18.23 -5.66
N PRO A 130 -15.49 -18.10 -6.07
CA PRO A 130 -16.09 -18.91 -7.13
C PRO A 130 -15.30 -18.87 -8.45
N PRO A 131 -15.17 -20.01 -9.18
CA PRO A 131 -14.40 -20.08 -10.42
C PRO A 131 -14.87 -19.12 -11.52
N ASP A 132 -16.17 -18.88 -11.63
CA ASP A 132 -16.77 -17.93 -12.59
C ASP A 132 -16.33 -16.49 -12.30
N TYR A 133 -16.26 -16.10 -11.02
CA TYR A 133 -15.76 -14.79 -10.63
C TYR A 133 -14.24 -14.65 -10.89
N LYS A 134 -13.45 -15.70 -10.65
CA LYS A 134 -12.01 -15.72 -11.02
C LYS A 134 -11.83 -15.52 -12.53
N ALA A 135 -12.61 -16.21 -13.35
CA ALA A 135 -12.56 -16.08 -14.81
C ALA A 135 -13.04 -14.71 -15.30
N TRP A 136 -14.00 -14.08 -14.62
CA TRP A 136 -14.38 -12.70 -14.87
C TRP A 136 -13.26 -11.72 -14.50
N LEU A 137 -12.61 -11.90 -13.35
CA LEU A 137 -11.53 -11.05 -12.87
C LEU A 137 -10.33 -11.06 -13.83
N LEU A 138 -9.93 -12.23 -14.34
CA LEU A 138 -8.83 -12.37 -15.30
C LEU A 138 -9.08 -11.66 -16.65
N ARG A 139 -10.33 -11.29 -16.95
CA ARG A 139 -10.70 -10.58 -18.18
C ARG A 139 -10.82 -9.07 -18.02
N GLN A 140 -10.68 -8.53 -16.81
CA GLN A 140 -10.77 -7.08 -16.62
C GLN A 140 -9.45 -6.40 -17.03
N PRO A 141 -9.52 -5.25 -17.74
CA PRO A 141 -8.34 -4.57 -18.28
C PRO A 141 -7.40 -4.02 -17.19
N ASP A 142 -7.96 -3.65 -16.03
CA ASP A 142 -7.25 -3.00 -14.92
C ASP A 142 -7.10 -3.93 -13.70
N THR A 143 -7.10 -5.25 -13.90
CA THR A 143 -6.90 -6.19 -12.79
C THR A 143 -5.52 -5.98 -12.18
N ASP A 144 -5.51 -5.77 -10.86
CA ASP A 144 -4.29 -5.67 -10.08
C ASP A 144 -3.39 -6.89 -10.36
N GLN A 145 -2.20 -6.64 -10.88
CA GLN A 145 -1.22 -7.68 -11.24
C GLN A 145 -0.86 -8.60 -10.06
N TYR A 146 -1.07 -8.15 -8.82
CA TYR A 146 -0.80 -8.98 -7.65
C TYR A 146 -1.94 -9.95 -7.32
N LEU A 147 -3.16 -9.72 -7.82
CA LEU A 147 -4.29 -10.67 -7.68
C LEU A 147 -4.18 -11.88 -8.62
N ILE A 148 -3.32 -11.80 -9.62
CA ILE A 148 -3.15 -12.83 -10.66
C ILE A 148 -1.82 -13.60 -10.54
N LYS A 149 -1.02 -13.29 -9.51
CA LYS A 149 0.20 -14.03 -9.13
C LYS A 149 -0.14 -15.10 -8.10
#